data_AF-A0A3N0BUG9-F1
#
_entry.id   AF-A0A3N0BUG9-F1
#
_cell.length_a   1.000
_cell.length_b   1.000
_cell.length_c   1.000
_cell.angle_alpha   90.00
_cell.angle_beta   90.00
_cell.angle_gamma   90.00
#
_symmetry.space_group_name_H-M   'P 1'
#
loop_
_entity.id
_entity.type
_entity.pdbx_description
1 polymer ?
#
loop_
_entity_poly.entity_id
_entity_poly.type
_entity_poly.pdbx_seq_one_letter_code
_entity_poly.pdbx_strand_id
1 'polypeptide(L)'
;MISAKPFLSENVKDFMDYALDVIKSMDGAPEHNSEEKQLVNQKLDKLKEYLEIVSISYNETTPSISANAAIENTANFSGTGHS
;
A
#
# COMPACT_ATOMS: atom_id res chain seq x y z
N MET A 1 2.95 -23.31 -8.19
CA MET A 1 1.89 -22.68 -7.39
C MET A 1 1.88 -21.21 -7.76
N ILE A 2 0.76 -20.69 -8.28
CA ILE A 2 0.61 -19.25 -8.51
C ILE A 2 0.20 -18.68 -7.16
N SER A 3 1.14 -18.07 -6.42
CA SER A 3 0.80 -17.37 -5.18
C SER A 3 -0.10 -16.20 -5.53
N ALA A 4 -1.29 -16.14 -4.93
CA ALA A 4 -2.16 -14.98 -5.09
C ALA A 4 -1.41 -13.73 -4.60
N LYS A 5 -1.60 -12.61 -5.31
CA LYS A 5 -1.06 -11.32 -4.90
C LYS A 5 -1.72 -10.94 -3.56
N PRO A 6 -0.95 -10.58 -2.53
CA PRO A 6 -1.52 -10.20 -1.23
C PRO A 6 -2.41 -8.97 -1.35
N PHE A 7 -3.47 -8.90 -0.55
CA PHE A 7 -4.39 -7.77 -0.51
C PHE A 7 -3.72 -6.53 0.09
N LEU A 8 -4.21 -5.34 -0.24
CA LEU A 8 -3.75 -4.08 0.37
C LEU A 8 -3.78 -4.14 1.90
N SER A 9 -4.86 -4.68 2.47
CA SER A 9 -4.99 -4.82 3.93
C SER A 9 -3.92 -5.72 4.55
N GLU A 10 -3.47 -6.75 3.83
CA GLU A 10 -2.39 -7.64 4.29
C GLU A 10 -1.04 -6.90 4.25
N ASN A 11 -0.75 -6.19 3.15
CA ASN A 11 0.46 -5.38 3.02
C ASN A 11 0.54 -4.29 4.11
N VAL A 12 -0.59 -3.64 4.42
CA VAL A 12 -0.67 -2.63 5.50
C VAL A 12 -0.46 -3.27 6.87
N LYS A 13 -1.06 -4.45 7.12
CA LYS A 13 -0.87 -5.17 8.37
C LYS A 13 0.61 -5.52 8.58
N ASP A 14 1.26 -6.08 7.56
CA ASP A 14 2.67 -6.46 7.62
C ASP A 14 3.59 -5.26 7.86
N PHE A 15 3.30 -4.13 7.20
CA PHE A 15 3.98 -2.86 7.47
C PHE A 15 3.82 -2.43 8.93
N MET A 16 2.60 -2.44 9.47
CA MET A 16 2.33 -2.00 10.84
C MET A 16 2.95 -2.92 11.88
N ASP A 17 2.86 -4.24 11.70
CA ASP A 17 3.46 -5.23 12.59
C ASP A 17 4.99 -5.06 12.61
N TYR A 18 5.60 -4.85 11.44
CA TYR A 18 7.04 -4.61 11.36
C TYR A 18 7.45 -3.25 11.94
N ALA A 19 6.65 -2.19 11.72
CA ALA A 19 6.90 -0.87 12.30
C ALA A 19 6.95 -0.94 13.83
N LEU A 20 6.08 -1.73 14.46
CA LEU A 20 6.12 -1.94 15.92
C LEU A 20 7.42 -2.63 16.38
N ASP A 21 7.95 -3.58 15.61
CA ASP A 21 9.26 -4.19 15.89
C ASP A 21 10.42 -3.21 15.74
N VAL A 22 10.39 -2.36 14.70
CA VAL A 22 11.39 -1.31 14.52
C VAL A 22 11.36 -0.32 15.69
N ILE A 23 10.18 0.14 16.10
CA ILE A 23 10.02 1.04 17.27
C ILE A 23 10.62 0.41 18.53
N LYS A 24 10.34 -0.87 18.79
CA LYS A 24 10.92 -1.59 19.93
C LYS A 24 12.44 -1.66 19.86
N SER A 25 13.00 -1.86 18.66
CA SER A 25 14.46 -1.90 18.49
C SER A 25 15.13 -0.54 18.68
N MET A 26 14.38 0.56 18.56
CA MET A 26 14.87 1.92 18.83
C MET A 26 14.78 2.29 20.31
N ASP A 27 14.14 1.47 21.14
CA ASP A 27 14.12 1.69 22.58
C ASP A 27 15.54 1.59 23.15
N GLY A 28 15.90 2.47 24.08
CA GLY A 28 17.26 2.59 24.59
C GLY A 28 18.28 3.17 23.59
N ALA A 29 17.85 3.81 22.49
CA ALA A 29 18.75 4.40 21.48
C ALA A 29 19.96 5.21 22.01
N PRO A 30 19.85 6.00 23.11
CA PRO A 30 21.01 6.70 23.68
C PRO A 30 22.15 5.77 24.13
N GLU A 31 21.85 4.51 24.46
CA GLU A 31 22.80 3.52 24.99
C GLU A 31 23.31 2.55 23.91
N HIS A 32 22.77 2.63 22.69
CA HIS A 32 23.14 1.70 21.62
C HIS A 32 24.63 1.79 21.26
N ASN A 33 25.25 0.61 21.18
CA ASN A 33 26.57 0.44 20.60
C ASN A 33 26.50 0.45 19.05
N SER A 34 27.65 0.36 18.39
CA SER A 34 27.73 0.44 16.92
C SER A 34 26.94 -0.66 16.20
N GLU A 35 26.90 -1.88 16.75
CA GLU A 35 26.18 -3.02 16.16
C GLU A 35 24.67 -2.84 16.28
N GLU A 36 24.20 -2.37 17.43
CA GLU A 36 22.79 -2.08 17.68
C GLU A 36 22.29 -0.96 16.76
N LYS A 37 23.09 0.11 16.60
CA LYS A 37 22.79 1.19 15.63
C LYS A 37 22.71 0.66 14.20
N GLN A 38 23.62 -0.23 13.81
CA GLN A 38 23.59 -0.83 12.49
C GLN A 38 22.34 -1.70 12.29
N LEU A 39 21.95 -2.49 13.29
CA LEU A 39 20.75 -3.31 13.25
C LEU A 39 19.49 -2.44 13.10
N VAL A 40 19.37 -1.37 13.89
CA VAL A 40 18.25 -0.42 13.77
C VAL A 40 18.19 0.19 12.37
N ASN A 41 19.33 0.60 11.80
CA ASN A 41 19.37 1.14 10.45
C ASN A 41 18.94 0.11 9.39
N GLN A 42 19.38 -1.14 9.51
CA GLN A 42 18.92 -2.23 8.62
C GLN A 42 17.41 -2.45 8.74
N LYS A 43 16.87 -2.40 9.95
CA LYS A 43 15.41 -2.50 10.18
C LYS A 43 14.66 -1.31 9.58
N LEU A 44 15.20 -0.09 9.70
CA LEU A 44 14.62 1.11 9.08
C LEU A 44 14.62 1.01 7.55
N ASP A 45 15.68 0.49 6.94
CA ASP A 45 15.74 0.31 5.50
C ASP A 45 14.71 -0.71 5.02
N LYS A 46 14.58 -1.85 5.72
CA LYS A 46 13.52 -2.82 5.43
C LYS A 46 12.11 -2.25 5.64
N LEU A 47 11.91 -1.38 6.63
CA LEU A 47 10.62 -0.72 6.85
C LEU A 47 10.22 0.18 5.67
N LYS A 48 11.19 0.81 4.99
CA LYS A 48 10.94 1.58 3.76
C LYS A 48 10.44 0.68 2.62
N GLU A 49 11.00 -0.52 2.48
CA GLU A 49 10.54 -1.50 1.48
C GLU A 49 9.07 -1.90 1.72
N TYR A 50 8.68 -2.14 2.97
CA TYR A 50 7.28 -2.41 3.31
C TYR A 50 6.35 -1.24 2.98
N LEU A 51 6.79 0.00 3.23
CA LEU A 51 6.03 1.19 2.86
C LEU A 51 5.87 1.32 1.33
N GLU A 52 6.92 1.00 0.57
CA GLU A 52 6.87 0.99 -0.90
C GLU A 52 5.85 -0.02 -1.41
N ILE A 53 5.84 -1.23 -0.86
CA ILE A 53 4.84 -2.27 -1.19
C ILE A 53 3.42 -1.77 -0.90
N VAL A 54 3.20 -1.13 0.25
CA VAL A 54 1.90 -0.53 0.59
C VAL A 54 1.51 0.54 -0.42
N SER A 55 2.45 1.42 -0.80
CA SER A 55 2.20 2.48 -1.78
C SER A 55 1.82 1.91 -3.15
N ILE A 56 2.57 0.92 -3.64
CA ILE A 56 2.27 0.22 -4.89
C ILE A 56 0.89 -0.43 -4.80
N SER A 57 0.63 -1.20 -3.75
CA SER A 57 -0.63 -1.89 -3.54
C SER A 57 -1.83 -0.94 -3.44
N TYR A 58 -1.64 0.25 -2.87
CA TYR A 58 -2.68 1.28 -2.82
C TYR A 58 -3.00 1.80 -4.23
N ASN A 59 -1.98 2.23 -4.99
CA ASN A 59 -2.16 2.78 -6.32
C ASN A 59 -2.75 1.75 -7.32
N GLU A 60 -2.43 0.47 -7.15
CA GLU A 60 -3.01 -0.61 -7.96
C GLU A 60 -4.47 -0.94 -7.62
N THR A 61 -4.90 -0.65 -6.39
CA THR A 61 -6.28 -0.91 -5.93
C THR A 61 -7.18 0.30 -6.06
N THR A 62 -6.62 1.50 -6.19
CA THR A 62 -7.39 2.70 -6.55
C THR A 62 -7.79 2.66 -8.02
N PRO A 63 -9.09 2.73 -8.35
CA PRO A 63 -9.51 2.84 -9.73
C PRO A 63 -8.95 4.15 -10.29
N SER A 64 -8.07 4.03 -11.29
CA SER A 64 -7.71 5.16 -12.12
C SER A 64 -8.99 5.58 -12.83
N ILE A 65 -9.57 6.73 -12.45
CA ILE A 65 -10.53 7.42 -13.30
C ILE A 65 -9.74 7.78 -14.56
N SER A 66 -9.75 6.87 -15.53
CA SER A 66 -9.34 7.18 -16.88
C SER A 66 -10.13 8.43 -17.26
N ALA A 67 -9.42 9.52 -17.52
CA ALA A 67 -9.96 10.79 -18.01
C ALA A 67 -10.62 10.67 -19.41
N ASN A 68 -11.04 9.47 -19.80
CA ASN A 68 -11.75 9.14 -21.04
C ASN A 68 -13.12 8.49 -20.84
N ALA A 69 -13.62 8.35 -19.60
CA ALA A 69 -14.97 7.78 -19.36
C ALA A 69 -16.10 8.83 -19.30
N ALA A 70 -15.90 10.01 -19.89
CA ALA A 70 -16.91 11.09 -19.93
C ALA A 70 -17.51 11.34 -21.33
N ILE A 71 -17.36 10.40 -22.26
CA ILE A 71 -18.02 10.43 -23.56
C ILE A 71 -18.54 9.02 -23.82
N GLU A 72 -19.75 8.91 -24.37
CA GLU A 72 -20.49 7.67 -24.66
C GLU A 72 -21.35 7.10 -23.52
N ASN A 73 -22.31 7.88 -23.02
CA ASN A 73 -23.63 7.29 -22.74
C ASN A 73 -24.81 8.27 -22.87
N THR A 74 -24.76 9.17 -23.84
CA THR A 74 -25.89 10.04 -24.22
C THR A 74 -26.32 9.79 -25.66
N ALA A 75 -26.64 8.54 -25.99
CA ALA A 75 -27.38 8.22 -27.21
C ALA A 75 -28.01 6.83 -27.02
N ASN A 76 -29.16 6.76 -26.36
CA ASN A 76 -30.19 5.71 -26.54
C ASN A 76 -31.36 5.92 -25.57
N PHE A 77 -32.07 7.04 -25.71
CA PHE A 77 -33.45 7.13 -25.26
C PHE A 77 -34.31 7.40 -26.50
N SER A 78 -34.45 6.38 -27.35
CA SER A 78 -35.40 6.37 -28.45
C SER A 78 -36.77 6.03 -27.88
N GLY A 79 -37.67 7.00 -27.89
CA GLY A 79 -39.00 6.90 -27.34
C GLY A 79 -39.87 5.84 -28.01
N THR A 80 -40.72 5.21 -27.21
CA THR A 80 -41.97 4.64 -27.67
C THR A 80 -43.07 5.23 -26.79
N GLY A 81 -43.74 6.24 -27.33
CA GLY A 81 -44.93 6.84 -26.73
C GLY A 81 -46.04 5.79 -26.64
N HIS A 82 -46.64 5.69 -25.46
CA HIS A 82 -47.90 4.98 -25.27
C HIS A 82 -49.00 5.68 -26.08
N SER A 83 -49.79 4.88 -26.81
CA SER A 83 -51.11 5.25 -27.32
C SER A 83 -52.18 4.89 -26.30
#